data_AF-A0A3D3KT78-F1
#
_entry.id   AF-A0A3D3KT78-F1
#
_cell.length_a   1.000
_cell.length_b   1.000
_cell.length_c   1.000
_cell.angle_alpha   90.00
_cell.angle_beta   90.00
_cell.angle_gamma   90.00
#
_symmetry.space_group_name_H-M   'P 1'
#
loop_
_entity.id
_entity.type
_entity.pdbx_description
1 polymer ?
#
loop_
_entity_poly.entity_id
_entity_poly.type
_entity_poly.pdbx_seq_one_letter_code
_entity_poly.pdbx_strand_id
1 'polypeptide(L)'
;MTDFALDMGMDVLTFGIYTPMPMTESFHRMTKQGRIFRNNFPEDWFYYNSNHLVFALKDMPLEDFIEGMEYVYENLYSREALKKRFDKTLRETN
;
A
#
# COMPACT_ATOMS: atom_id res chain seq x y z
N MET A 1 2.24 -3.77 -12.01
CA MET A 1 1.95 -4.47 -10.74
C MET A 1 0.52 -4.99 -10.74
N THR A 2 -0.46 -4.12 -10.95
CA THR A 2 -1.89 -4.45 -11.02
C THR A 2 -2.19 -5.59 -11.99
N ASP A 3 -1.76 -5.47 -13.26
CA ASP A 3 -1.99 -6.51 -14.27
C ASP A 3 -1.40 -7.86 -13.86
N PHE A 4 -0.15 -7.85 -13.38
CA PHE A 4 0.50 -9.05 -12.86
C PHE A 4 -0.30 -9.69 -11.71
N ALA A 5 -0.80 -8.89 -10.77
CA ALA A 5 -1.60 -9.41 -9.66
C ALA A 5 -2.95 -10.01 -10.13
N LEU A 6 -3.55 -9.43 -11.17
CA LEU A 6 -4.76 -9.97 -11.81
C LEU A 6 -4.49 -11.28 -12.55
N ASP A 7 -3.33 -11.39 -13.21
CA ASP A 7 -2.94 -12.55 -14.01
C ASP A 7 -2.54 -13.76 -13.15
N MET A 8 -1.84 -13.52 -12.04
CA MET A 8 -1.45 -14.57 -11.09
C MET A 8 -2.67 -15.26 -10.44
N GLY A 9 -3.85 -14.61 -10.48
CA GLY A 9 -5.10 -15.14 -9.97
C GLY A 9 -5.04 -15.46 -8.47
N MET A 10 -4.40 -14.58 -7.70
CA MET A 10 -4.41 -14.58 -6.24
C MET A 10 -5.83 -14.30 -5.73
N ASP A 11 -6.31 -15.11 -4.80
CA ASP A 11 -7.64 -14.95 -4.19
C ASP A 11 -7.66 -13.74 -3.24
N VAL A 12 -6.74 -13.74 -2.26
CA VAL A 12 -6.61 -12.67 -1.27
C VAL A 12 -5.46 -11.74 -1.64
N LEU A 13 -5.76 -10.45 -1.72
CA LEU A 13 -4.79 -9.39 -1.95
C LEU A 13 -4.88 -8.35 -0.85
N THR A 14 -3.73 -7.92 -0.33
CA THR A 14 -3.61 -6.84 0.65
C THR A 14 -2.58 -5.84 0.14
N PHE A 15 -2.98 -4.57 0.04
CA PHE A 15 -2.10 -3.46 -0.30
C PHE A 15 -2.00 -2.50 0.87
N GLY A 16 -0.80 -1.99 1.09
CA GLY A 16 -0.52 -1.06 2.17
C GLY A 16 0.66 -0.17 1.80
N ILE A 17 0.66 1.02 2.37
CA ILE A 17 1.74 1.98 2.27
C ILE A 17 2.87 1.54 3.19
N TYR A 18 4.10 1.57 2.67
CA TYR A 18 5.28 1.27 3.49
C TYR A 18 5.31 2.16 4.73
N THR A 19 5.37 1.55 5.91
CA THR A 19 5.42 2.27 7.19
C THR A 19 6.81 2.10 7.81
N PRO A 20 7.67 3.14 7.80
CA PRO A 20 8.97 3.08 8.44
C PRO A 20 8.79 3.09 9.97
N MET A 21 8.72 1.92 10.60
CA MET A 21 8.47 1.83 12.04
C MET A 21 9.55 2.56 12.87
N PRO A 22 9.18 3.29 13.95
CA PRO A 22 10.14 3.94 14.83
C PRO A 22 11.20 2.96 15.33
N MET A 23 12.41 3.45 15.57
CA MET A 23 13.59 2.66 16.00
C MET A 23 14.14 1.65 14.97
N THR A 24 13.60 1.61 13.76
CA THR A 24 14.21 0.82 12.67
C THR A 24 15.29 1.60 11.92
N GLU A 25 16.22 0.88 11.29
CA GLU A 25 17.26 1.48 10.43
C GLU A 25 16.67 2.31 9.27
N SER A 26 15.54 1.89 8.71
CA SER A 26 14.85 2.65 7.66
C SER A 26 14.31 3.97 8.19
N PHE A 27 13.67 3.95 9.36
CA PHE A 27 13.20 5.16 10.02
C PHE A 27 14.36 6.12 10.29
N HIS A 28 15.44 5.65 10.92
CA HIS A 28 16.63 6.47 11.18
C HIS A 28 17.24 7.07 9.91
N ARG A 29 17.36 6.27 8.85
CA ARG A 29 17.84 6.75 7.54
C ARG A 29 16.93 7.84 6.96
N MET A 30 15.61 7.64 6.99
CA MET A 30 14.65 8.58 6.43
C MET A 30 14.51 9.86 7.27
N THR A 31 14.64 9.77 8.60
CA THR A 31 14.75 10.92 9.49
C THR A 31 16.01 11.74 9.19
N LYS A 32 17.17 11.09 9.01
CA LYS A 32 18.42 11.77 8.61
C LYS A 32 18.30 12.46 7.25
N GLN A 33 17.45 11.95 6.37
CA GLN A 33 17.14 12.56 5.06
C GLN A 33 16.09 13.70 5.16
N GLY A 34 15.55 13.99 6.34
CA GLY A 34 14.49 14.99 6.50
C GLY A 34 13.15 14.61 5.87
N ARG A 35 12.92 13.30 5.66
CA ARG A 35 11.74 12.81 4.92
C ARG A 35 10.58 12.40 5.81
N ILE A 36 10.78 12.12 7.10
CA ILE A 36 9.68 11.77 8.02
C ILE A 36 8.99 13.05 8.48
N PHE A 37 7.69 13.19 8.22
CA PHE A 37 6.89 14.35 8.66
C PHE A 37 5.90 14.03 9.80
N ARG A 38 5.78 12.76 10.20
CA ARG A 38 5.02 12.32 11.38
C ARG A 38 5.95 11.70 12.42
N ASN A 39 6.61 12.52 13.23
CA ASN A 39 7.59 12.08 14.23
C ASN A 39 7.33 12.62 15.64
N ASN A 40 6.17 13.24 15.90
CA ASN A 40 5.79 13.73 17.21
C ASN A 40 5.06 12.65 18.00
N PHE A 41 5.81 11.87 18.79
CA PHE A 41 5.27 10.78 19.60
C PHE A 41 4.93 11.25 21.03
N PRO A 42 3.84 10.71 21.64
CA PRO A 42 3.04 9.58 21.18
C PRO A 42 1.92 9.91 20.16
N GLU A 43 1.64 11.19 19.89
CA GLU A 43 0.45 11.61 19.13
C GLU A 43 0.40 11.05 17.70
N ASP A 44 1.53 11.06 17.00
CA ASP A 44 1.62 10.59 15.62
C ASP A 44 1.58 9.06 15.48
N TRP A 45 1.59 8.30 16.59
CA TRP A 45 1.52 6.83 16.55
C TRP A 45 0.30 6.30 15.78
N PHE A 46 -0.81 7.04 15.82
CA PHE A 46 -2.04 6.72 15.10
C PHE A 46 -1.81 6.49 13.59
N TYR A 47 -0.86 7.20 12.97
CA TYR A 47 -0.61 7.12 11.53
C TYR A 47 0.23 5.90 11.11
N TYR A 48 0.88 5.21 12.05
CA TYR A 48 1.79 4.10 11.75
C TYR A 48 1.05 2.77 11.58
N ASN A 49 0.17 2.68 10.56
CA ASN A 49 -0.75 1.55 10.34
C ASN A 49 -0.85 1.05 8.89
N SER A 50 0.11 1.39 8.02
CA SER A 50 0.11 1.06 6.59
C SER A 50 -1.01 1.67 5.74
N ASN A 51 -1.91 2.47 6.31
CA ASN A 51 -2.93 3.21 5.56
C ASN A 51 -2.60 4.69 5.41
N HIS A 52 -1.58 5.19 6.12
CA HIS A 52 -1.18 6.59 6.06
C HIS A 52 0.26 6.73 5.58
N LEU A 53 0.48 7.75 4.77
CA LEU A 53 1.82 8.20 4.42
C LEU A 53 2.37 9.03 5.59
N VAL A 54 3.54 8.64 6.10
CA VAL A 54 4.24 9.32 7.21
C VAL A 54 5.55 9.99 6.78
N PHE A 55 5.88 9.88 5.49
CA PHE A 55 7.15 10.33 4.93
C PHE A 55 7.01 10.88 3.50
N ALA A 56 7.89 11.81 3.12
CA ALA A 56 7.97 12.35 1.78
C ALA A 56 8.63 11.33 0.83
N LEU A 57 8.02 11.11 -0.33
CA LEU A 57 8.58 10.31 -1.41
C LEU A 57 9.85 10.98 -1.96
N LYS A 58 10.83 10.18 -2.40
CA LYS A 58 12.15 10.70 -2.81
C LYS A 58 12.13 11.20 -4.26
N ASP A 59 11.64 10.35 -5.15
CA ASP A 59 11.76 10.51 -6.60
C ASP A 59 10.37 10.41 -7.27
N MET A 60 9.30 10.71 -6.52
CA MET A 60 7.90 10.59 -6.97
C MET A 60 7.07 11.73 -6.35
N PRO A 61 6.35 12.51 -7.17
CA PRO A 61 5.34 13.46 -6.69
C PRO A 61 4.26 12.80 -5.85
N LEU A 62 3.62 13.55 -4.95
CA LEU A 62 2.55 13.00 -4.13
C LEU A 62 1.32 12.66 -4.97
N GLU A 63 1.06 13.47 -6.00
CA GLU A 63 -0.05 13.33 -6.93
C GLU A 63 0.06 12.01 -7.70
N ASP A 64 1.21 11.74 -8.30
CA ASP A 64 1.49 10.47 -9.00
C ASP A 64 1.32 9.25 -8.08
N PHE A 65 1.70 9.38 -6.80
CA PHE A 65 1.51 8.33 -5.82
C PHE A 65 0.03 8.09 -5.51
N ILE A 66 -0.75 9.16 -5.34
CA ILE A 66 -2.20 9.07 -5.10
C ILE A 66 -2.88 8.43 -6.31
N GLU A 67 -2.62 8.92 -7.52
CA GLU A 67 -3.18 8.36 -8.76
C GLU A 67 -2.83 6.87 -8.92
N GLY A 68 -1.58 6.51 -8.62
CA GLY A 68 -1.15 5.11 -8.65
C GLY A 68 -1.87 4.23 -7.63
N MET A 69 -2.08 4.73 -6.41
CA MET A 69 -2.82 4.00 -5.37
C MET A 69 -4.30 3.85 -5.74
N GLU A 70 -4.94 4.91 -6.24
CA GLU A 70 -6.32 4.89 -6.72
C GLU A 70 -6.48 3.87 -7.85
N TYR A 71 -5.60 3.91 -8.86
CA TYR A 71 -5.59 2.96 -9.96
C TYR A 71 -5.49 1.50 -9.48
N VAL A 72 -4.61 1.22 -8.51
CA VAL A 72 -4.48 -0.12 -7.91
C VAL A 72 -5.79 -0.55 -7.26
N TYR A 73 -6.41 0.31 -6.45
CA TYR A 73 -7.66 -0.02 -5.76
C TYR A 73 -8.82 -0.23 -6.73
N GLU A 74 -9.00 0.68 -7.68
CA GLU A 74 -10.09 0.64 -8.67
C GLU A 74 -10.05 -0.61 -9.53
N ASN A 75 -8.85 -1.04 -9.95
CA ASN A 75 -8.73 -2.20 -10.83
C ASN A 75 -8.74 -3.51 -10.06
N LEU A 76 -7.97 -3.62 -8.98
CA LEU A 76 -7.88 -4.86 -8.22
C LEU A 76 -9.17 -5.16 -7.48
N TYR A 77 -9.79 -4.17 -6.86
CA TYR A 77 -11.03 -4.35 -6.10
C TYR A 77 -12.29 -3.94 -6.89
N SER A 78 -12.18 -3.85 -8.23
CA SER A 78 -13.36 -3.74 -9.10
C SER A 78 -14.32 -4.91 -8.88
N ARG A 79 -15.62 -4.68 -9.13
CA ARG A 79 -16.65 -5.71 -9.02
C ARG A 79 -16.35 -6.89 -9.94
N GLU A 80 -15.86 -6.59 -11.13
CA GLU A 80 -15.50 -7.54 -12.18
C GLU A 80 -14.32 -8.41 -11.73
N ALA A 81 -13.24 -7.80 -11.21
CA ALA A 81 -12.09 -8.52 -10.70
C ALA A 81 -12.43 -9.39 -9.49
N LEU A 82 -13.26 -8.88 -8.57
CA LEU A 82 -13.71 -9.65 -7.39
C LEU A 82 -14.57 -10.84 -7.81
N LYS A 83 -15.54 -10.65 -8.72
CA LYS A 83 -16.38 -11.74 -9.23
C LYS A 83 -15.54 -12.81 -9.93
N LYS A 84 -14.63 -12.41 -10.82
CA LYS A 84 -13.74 -13.34 -11.54
C LYS A 84 -12.90 -14.17 -10.57
N ARG A 85 -12.35 -13.55 -9.51
CA ARG A 85 -11.60 -14.25 -8.47
C ARG A 85 -12.46 -15.23 -7.70
N PHE A 86 -13.63 -14.79 -7.24
CA PHE A 86 -14.58 -15.65 -6.53
C PHE A 86 -15.00 -16.88 -7.35
N ASP A 87 -15.36 -16.68 -8.62
CA ASP A 87 -15.75 -17.77 -9.52
C ASP A 87 -14.59 -18.76 -9.75
N LYS A 88 -13.35 -18.27 -9.83
CA LYS A 88 -12.15 -19.11 -9.94
C LYS A 88 -11.95 -19.94 -8.67
N THR A 89 -11.95 -19.31 -7.51
CA THR A 89 -11.77 -19.97 -6.21
C THR A 89 -12.82 -21.06 -5.97
N LEU A 90 -14.09 -20.79 -6.33
CA LEU A 90 -15.16 -21.79 -6.27
C LEU A 90 -14.89 -23.01 -7.17
N ARG A 91 -14.33 -22.84 -8.37
CA ARG A 91 -14.03 -23.96 -9.28
C ARG A 91 -12.84 -24.79 -8.84
N GLU A 92 -11.87 -24.18 -8.15
CA GLU A 92 -10.66 -24.86 -7.69
C GLU A 92 -10.85 -25.59 -6.35
N THR A 93 -11.88 -25.22 -5.58
CA THR A 93 -12.13 -25.75 -4.23
C THR A 93 -13.32 -26.73 -4.17
N ASN A 94 -14.06 -26.93 -5.26
CA ASN A 94 -15.12 -27.95 -5.39
C ASN A 94 -14.67 -29.10 -6.29
#